data_AF-A0A0L0USP9-F1
#
_entry.id   AF-A0A0L0USP9-F1
#
_cell.length_a   1.000
_cell.length_b   1.000
_cell.length_c   1.000
_cell.angle_alpha   90.00
_cell.angle_beta   90.00
_cell.angle_gamma   90.00
#
_symmetry.space_group_name_H-M   'P 1'
#
loop_
_entity.id
_entity.type
_entity.pdbx_description
1 polymer ?
#
loop_
_entity_poly.entity_id
_entity_poly.type
_entity_poly.pdbx_seq_one_letter_code
_entity_poly.pdbx_strand_id
1 'polypeptide(L)'
;MSLCRRALYWEIVPLCNPAAGPGFKARRSRRPGKGSRLHAEADSTPTNNIPKCKTTQPQPQHTQDLKAILTKPDKQLEEIQELINQNFEANNDQIGLLRELLRLEKGKREKAETINAIYEFVLSVEQIVCRRLNIEHSTLTRALRSDGTTWIDVRTLLNLEDDSSDGLLALIKHIKTSRLGHGRASPTTAKNLVLSKSLVPLAEENCSLTPKQVALLRKLLDWVVHDLSESATLADLRLAVEELMVLDSCLDSDLDSPLSESSLF
;
A
#
# COMPACT_ATOMS: atom_id res chain seq x y z
N MET A 1 1.85 11.90 42.53
CA MET A 1 3.00 10.98 42.31
C MET A 1 3.20 10.84 40.81
N SER A 2 4.42 11.14 40.37
CA SER A 2 4.90 11.16 38.98
C SER A 2 5.28 9.75 38.49
N LEU A 3 5.40 9.60 37.17
CA LEU A 3 5.89 8.48 36.31
C LEU A 3 4.76 7.88 35.45
N CYS A 4 4.87 7.66 34.14
CA CYS A 4 6.06 7.56 33.29
C CYS A 4 5.69 7.77 31.81
N ARG A 5 6.54 8.52 31.08
CA ARG A 5 6.56 8.67 29.61
C ARG A 5 6.97 7.36 28.94
N ARG A 6 6.42 7.05 27.77
CA ARG A 6 7.15 6.30 26.73
C ARG A 6 6.63 6.63 25.33
N ALA A 7 7.36 7.51 24.65
CA ALA A 7 7.35 7.67 23.22
C ALA A 7 8.12 6.49 22.58
N LEU A 8 7.55 5.88 21.54
CA LEU A 8 8.27 4.92 20.69
C LEU A 8 8.59 5.60 19.36
N TYR A 9 9.86 5.99 19.26
CA TYR A 9 10.59 6.23 18.01
C TYR A 9 10.68 4.90 17.24
N TRP A 10 10.42 4.93 15.93
CA TRP A 10 10.89 3.90 15.02
C TRP A 10 11.95 4.50 14.10
N GLU A 11 13.18 4.03 14.26
CA GLU A 11 14.31 4.27 13.37
C GLU A 11 14.05 3.55 12.03
N ILE A 12 14.17 4.30 10.93
CA ILE A 12 14.32 3.72 9.59
C ILE A 12 15.82 3.77 9.26
N VAL A 13 16.41 2.59 9.14
CA VAL A 13 17.77 2.38 8.62
C VAL A 13 17.78 2.70 7.11
N PRO A 14 18.67 3.57 6.59
CA PRO A 14 18.86 3.72 5.16
C PRO A 14 19.80 2.61 4.66
N LEU A 15 19.25 1.68 3.87
CA LEU A 15 20.06 0.73 3.12
C LEU A 15 20.70 1.43 1.91
N CYS A 16 22.02 1.28 1.85
CA CYS A 16 22.93 1.79 0.83
C CYS A 16 22.52 1.40 -0.60
N ASN A 17 22.79 2.36 -1.49
CA ASN A 17 22.62 2.33 -2.93
C ASN A 17 23.85 1.69 -3.60
N PRO A 18 23.74 0.63 -4.43
CA PRO A 18 24.84 0.22 -5.29
C PRO A 18 24.60 0.58 -6.76
N ALA A 19 25.60 1.26 -7.30
CA ALA A 19 26.13 1.13 -8.66
C ALA A 19 25.23 1.52 -9.85
N ALA A 20 25.57 2.68 -10.41
CA ALA A 20 25.43 3.03 -11.82
C ALA A 20 26.07 1.95 -12.72
N GLY A 21 25.40 1.65 -13.84
CA GLY A 21 25.66 0.49 -14.68
C GLY A 21 26.95 0.50 -15.51
N PRO A 22 27.33 -0.65 -16.09
CA PRO A 22 28.43 -0.72 -17.05
C PRO A 22 27.97 -0.31 -18.45
N GLY A 23 28.67 0.68 -19.00
CA GLY A 23 28.52 1.17 -20.36
C GLY A 23 28.97 0.16 -21.42
N PHE A 24 28.17 0.07 -22.46
CA PHE A 24 28.50 -0.51 -23.76
C PHE A 24 29.79 0.10 -24.33
N LYS A 25 30.75 -0.74 -24.77
CA LYS A 25 31.70 -0.40 -25.83
C LYS A 25 31.80 -1.54 -26.85
N ALA A 26 31.48 -1.20 -28.09
CA ALA A 26 31.56 -2.02 -29.26
C ALA A 26 32.95 -2.01 -29.91
N ARG A 27 33.21 -3.06 -30.70
CA ARG A 27 34.14 -3.19 -31.85
C ARG A 27 35.66 -3.09 -31.61
N ARG A 28 36.36 -4.19 -31.96
CA ARG A 28 37.15 -4.26 -33.21
C ARG A 28 37.47 -5.70 -33.61
N SER A 29 36.96 -6.07 -34.78
CA SER A 29 37.44 -7.16 -35.63
C SER A 29 38.62 -6.65 -36.46
N ARG A 30 39.70 -7.44 -36.57
CA ARG A 30 40.63 -7.46 -37.72
C ARG A 30 41.41 -8.78 -37.73
N ARG A 31 41.24 -9.53 -38.82
CA ARG A 31 42.01 -10.71 -39.24
C ARG A 31 43.37 -10.30 -39.87
N PRO A 32 44.29 -11.27 -40.12
CA PRO A 32 45.72 -11.05 -40.29
C PRO A 32 46.19 -11.02 -41.76
N GLY A 33 47.46 -10.65 -41.99
CA GLY A 33 48.19 -11.05 -43.21
C GLY A 33 49.26 -10.06 -43.69
N LYS A 34 50.50 -10.56 -43.81
CA LYS A 34 51.63 -10.24 -44.73
C LYS A 34 52.91 -10.63 -43.98
N GLY A 35 53.73 -11.60 -44.40
CA GLY A 35 54.16 -11.91 -45.76
C GLY A 35 55.41 -11.09 -46.08
N SER A 36 56.60 -11.62 -45.81
CA SER A 36 57.87 -11.13 -46.39
C SER A 36 58.90 -12.25 -46.40
N ARG A 37 59.45 -12.45 -47.59
CA ARG A 37 60.41 -13.46 -48.03
C ARG A 37 61.69 -12.71 -48.34
N LEU A 38 62.84 -13.13 -47.81
CA LEU A 38 64.15 -12.78 -48.35
C LEU A 38 65.05 -14.02 -48.36
N HIS A 39 65.60 -14.26 -49.55
CA HIS A 39 66.80 -15.04 -49.90
C HIS A 39 68.02 -14.51 -49.12
N ALA A 40 69.19 -15.13 -49.00
CA ALA A 40 69.81 -16.43 -49.27
C ALA A 40 71.24 -16.29 -48.69
N GLU A 41 71.89 -17.36 -48.24
CA GLU A 41 73.31 -17.66 -48.55
C GLU A 41 73.75 -18.97 -47.87
N ALA A 42 74.55 -19.71 -48.62
CA ALA A 42 75.18 -20.96 -48.24
C ALA A 42 76.36 -20.70 -47.30
N ASP A 43 76.66 -21.60 -46.36
CA ASP A 43 77.74 -22.57 -46.54
C ASP A 43 77.89 -23.50 -45.32
N SER A 44 78.58 -24.63 -45.56
CA SER A 44 79.19 -25.55 -44.59
C SER A 44 78.31 -26.52 -43.78
N THR A 45 78.39 -27.79 -44.19
CA THR A 45 78.15 -28.98 -43.37
C THR A 45 79.15 -29.08 -42.22
N PRO A 46 78.70 -29.59 -41.06
CA PRO A 46 79.36 -30.78 -40.55
C PRO A 46 78.35 -31.86 -40.14
N THR A 47 78.71 -33.09 -40.49
CA THR A 47 78.11 -34.35 -40.06
C THR A 47 77.84 -34.37 -38.56
N ASN A 48 76.56 -34.52 -38.18
CA ASN A 48 76.20 -35.04 -36.87
C ASN A 48 74.97 -35.95 -36.98
N ASN A 49 75.16 -37.18 -36.55
CA ASN A 49 74.14 -38.22 -36.47
C ASN A 49 73.04 -37.79 -35.48
N ILE A 50 71.91 -37.30 -36.00
CA ILE A 50 70.69 -37.11 -35.21
C ILE A 50 69.89 -38.42 -35.31
N PRO A 51 69.49 -39.05 -34.19
CA PRO A 51 68.65 -40.23 -34.24
C PRO A 51 67.34 -39.86 -34.94
N LYS A 52 66.91 -40.67 -35.93
CA LYS A 52 65.56 -40.55 -36.50
C LYS A 52 64.55 -40.64 -35.35
N CYS A 53 63.98 -39.49 -34.96
CA CYS A 53 62.72 -39.48 -34.22
C CYS A 53 61.71 -40.24 -35.07
N LYS A 54 61.30 -41.42 -34.61
CA LYS A 54 60.15 -42.12 -35.14
C LYS A 54 58.96 -41.18 -34.93
N THR A 55 58.45 -40.60 -36.02
CA THR A 55 57.14 -39.96 -36.02
C THR A 55 56.11 -41.06 -35.80
N THR A 56 55.78 -41.35 -34.55
CA THR A 56 54.64 -42.18 -34.21
C THR A 56 53.41 -41.40 -34.65
N GLN A 57 52.73 -41.85 -35.70
CA GLN A 57 51.40 -41.36 -36.04
C GLN A 57 50.52 -41.51 -34.79
N PRO A 58 49.74 -40.48 -34.37
CA PRO A 58 48.77 -40.67 -33.32
C PRO A 58 47.81 -41.78 -33.74
N GLN A 59 47.69 -42.83 -32.91
CA GLN A 59 46.74 -43.91 -33.17
C GLN A 59 45.32 -43.34 -33.34
N PRO A 60 44.53 -43.80 -34.33
CA PRO A 60 43.18 -43.29 -34.59
C PRO A 60 42.28 -43.28 -33.34
N GLN A 61 42.43 -44.29 -32.47
CA GLN A 61 41.73 -44.41 -31.18
C GLN A 61 42.05 -43.26 -30.21
N HIS A 62 43.32 -42.86 -30.09
CA HIS A 62 43.75 -41.79 -29.17
C HIS A 62 43.19 -40.43 -29.60
N THR A 63 43.07 -40.18 -30.89
CA THR A 63 42.40 -38.97 -31.44
C THR A 63 40.88 -39.00 -31.29
N GLN A 64 40.25 -40.18 -31.32
CA GLN A 64 38.82 -40.33 -31.03
C GLN A 64 38.52 -40.11 -29.54
N ASP A 65 39.34 -40.66 -28.65
CA ASP A 65 39.20 -40.48 -27.21
C ASP A 65 39.43 -39.03 -26.79
N LEU A 66 40.43 -38.35 -27.36
CA LEU A 66 40.64 -36.91 -27.14
C LEU A 66 39.45 -36.07 -27.63
N LYS A 67 38.87 -36.40 -28.79
CA LYS A 67 37.65 -35.73 -29.28
C LYS A 67 36.46 -35.97 -28.35
N ALA A 68 36.28 -37.19 -27.87
CA ALA A 68 35.22 -37.54 -26.92
C ALA A 68 35.40 -36.83 -25.56
N ILE A 69 36.64 -36.70 -25.08
CA ILE A 69 36.98 -35.98 -23.85
C ILE A 69 36.74 -34.48 -24.00
N LEU A 70 37.02 -33.88 -25.16
CA LEU A 70 36.80 -32.45 -25.43
C LEU A 70 35.32 -32.11 -25.67
N THR A 71 34.53 -33.02 -26.23
CA THR A 71 33.09 -32.78 -26.51
C THR A 71 32.18 -32.96 -25.30
N LYS A 72 32.62 -33.70 -24.27
CA LYS A 72 31.84 -33.90 -23.03
C LYS A 72 31.66 -32.60 -22.21
N PRO A 73 32.72 -31.80 -21.94
CA PRO A 73 32.60 -30.52 -21.26
C PRO A 73 31.77 -29.50 -22.06
N ASP A 74 31.89 -29.48 -23.39
CA ASP A 74 31.11 -28.57 -24.25
C ASP A 74 29.61 -28.85 -24.14
N LYS A 75 29.20 -30.13 -24.16
CA LYS A 75 27.81 -30.53 -23.92
C LYS A 75 27.32 -30.16 -22.52
N GLN A 76 28.14 -30.38 -21.49
CA GLN A 76 27.78 -30.00 -20.12
C GLN A 76 27.62 -28.48 -19.97
N LEU A 77 28.42 -27.69 -20.69
CA LEU A 77 28.32 -26.24 -20.70
C LEU A 77 27.02 -25.76 -21.38
N GLU A 78 26.62 -26.38 -22.49
CA GLU A 78 25.34 -26.12 -23.15
C GLU A 78 24.16 -26.46 -22.24
N GLU A 79 24.17 -27.63 -21.59
CA GLU A 79 23.13 -28.04 -20.64
C GLU A 79 23.02 -27.08 -19.44
N ILE A 80 24.16 -26.64 -18.88
CA ILE A 80 24.19 -25.65 -17.80
C ILE A 80 23.64 -24.30 -18.28
N GLN A 81 24.03 -23.85 -19.48
CA GLN A 81 23.55 -22.58 -20.04
C GLN A 81 22.04 -22.63 -20.29
N GLU A 82 21.52 -23.74 -20.79
CA GLU A 82 20.09 -23.94 -21.01
C GLU A 82 19.32 -23.95 -19.68
N LEU A 83 19.83 -24.65 -18.67
CA LEU A 83 19.25 -24.65 -17.32
C LEU A 83 19.25 -23.25 -16.69
N ILE A 84 20.32 -22.47 -16.86
CA ILE A 84 20.40 -21.08 -16.39
C ILE A 84 19.35 -20.23 -17.09
N ASN A 85 19.21 -20.36 -18.42
CA ASN A 85 18.23 -19.61 -19.18
C ASN A 85 16.79 -19.95 -18.78
N GLN A 86 16.47 -21.25 -18.64
CA GLN A 86 15.16 -21.72 -18.19
C GLN A 86 14.83 -21.20 -16.78
N ASN A 87 15.80 -21.25 -15.85
CA ASN A 87 15.62 -20.69 -14.51
C ASN A 87 15.47 -19.16 -14.54
N PHE A 88 16.21 -18.47 -15.41
CA PHE A 88 16.12 -17.02 -15.55
C PHE A 88 14.75 -16.58 -16.09
N GLU A 89 14.24 -17.29 -17.10
CA GLU A 89 12.88 -17.09 -17.63
C GLU A 89 11.82 -17.36 -16.57
N ALA A 90 11.89 -18.51 -15.89
CA ALA A 90 10.95 -18.87 -14.82
C ALA A 90 10.97 -17.84 -13.67
N ASN A 91 12.15 -17.34 -13.29
CA ASN A 91 12.27 -16.30 -12.26
C ASN A 91 11.70 -14.96 -12.74
N ASN A 92 11.89 -14.58 -14.00
CA ASN A 92 11.30 -13.36 -14.55
C ASN A 92 9.77 -13.44 -14.57
N ASP A 93 9.21 -14.59 -14.93
CA ASP A 93 7.76 -14.82 -14.90
C ASP A 93 7.22 -14.73 -13.47
N GLN A 94 7.90 -15.34 -12.50
CA GLN A 94 7.55 -15.22 -11.08
C GLN A 94 7.62 -13.77 -10.57
N ILE A 95 8.66 -13.02 -10.94
CA ILE A 95 8.77 -11.60 -10.61
C ILE A 95 7.61 -10.80 -11.24
N GLY A 96 7.24 -11.12 -12.48
CA GLY A 96 6.09 -10.55 -13.16
C GLY A 96 4.79 -10.78 -12.38
N LEU A 97 4.53 -12.02 -11.98
CA LEU A 97 3.35 -12.41 -11.18
C LEU A 97 3.34 -11.71 -9.81
N LEU A 98 4.47 -11.65 -9.11
CA LEU A 98 4.56 -10.99 -7.80
C LEU A 98 4.31 -9.49 -7.89
N ARG A 99 4.80 -8.83 -8.95
CA ARG A 99 4.53 -7.40 -9.18
C ARG A 99 3.05 -7.14 -9.42
N GLU A 100 2.38 -7.98 -10.20
CA GLU A 100 0.95 -7.84 -10.46
C GLU A 100 0.11 -8.12 -9.21
N LEU A 101 0.47 -9.14 -8.43
CA LEU A 101 -0.18 -9.43 -7.16
C LEU A 101 -0.02 -8.28 -6.16
N LEU A 102 1.18 -7.69 -6.07
CA LEU A 102 1.43 -6.52 -5.23
C LEU A 102 0.58 -5.32 -5.67
N ARG A 103 0.46 -5.09 -6.98
CA ARG A 103 -0.38 -4.02 -7.55
C ARG A 103 -1.85 -4.19 -7.18
N LEU A 104 -2.38 -5.42 -7.33
CA LEU A 104 -3.77 -5.75 -6.99
C LEU A 104 -4.05 -5.59 -5.50
N GLU A 105 -3.16 -6.10 -4.63
CA GLU A 105 -3.32 -5.99 -3.18
C GLU A 105 -3.21 -4.54 -2.68
N LYS A 106 -2.34 -3.72 -3.30
CA LYS A 106 -2.29 -2.29 -3.01
C LYS A 106 -3.62 -1.60 -3.35
N GLY A 107 -4.19 -1.88 -4.54
CA GLY A 107 -5.49 -1.32 -4.93
C GLY A 107 -6.64 -1.75 -4.02
N LYS A 108 -6.66 -3.01 -3.57
CA LYS A 108 -7.65 -3.48 -2.58
C LYS A 108 -7.53 -2.75 -1.25
N ARG A 109 -6.30 -2.55 -0.77
CA ARG A 109 -6.04 -1.84 0.49
C ARG A 109 -6.47 -0.38 0.39
N GLU A 110 -6.11 0.32 -0.68
CA GLU A 110 -6.51 1.70 -0.92
C GLU A 110 -8.04 1.85 -0.97
N LYS A 111 -8.73 0.94 -1.67
CA LYS A 111 -10.20 0.91 -1.68
C LYS A 111 -10.78 0.69 -0.28
N ALA A 112 -10.23 -0.24 0.50
CA ALA A 112 -10.68 -0.51 1.86
C ALA A 112 -10.48 0.72 2.78
N GLU A 113 -9.33 1.38 2.68
CA GLU A 113 -9.02 2.63 3.40
C GLU A 113 -10.05 3.73 3.07
N THR A 114 -10.36 3.93 1.80
CA THR A 114 -11.37 4.91 1.34
C THR A 114 -12.75 4.59 1.91
N ILE A 115 -13.20 3.34 1.81
CA ILE A 115 -14.52 2.95 2.33
C ILE A 115 -14.58 3.08 3.86
N ASN A 116 -13.49 2.73 4.56
CA ASN A 116 -13.40 2.94 6.01
C ASN A 116 -13.51 4.42 6.37
N ALA A 117 -12.90 5.30 5.58
CA ALA A 117 -12.95 6.75 5.81
C ALA A 117 -14.38 7.30 5.63
N ILE A 118 -15.10 6.85 4.58
CA ILE A 118 -16.50 7.20 4.34
C ILE A 118 -17.39 6.69 5.48
N TYR A 119 -17.16 5.44 5.92
CA TYR A 119 -17.88 4.87 7.05
C TYR A 119 -17.66 5.67 8.34
N GLU A 120 -16.43 6.11 8.60
CA GLU A 120 -16.13 6.91 9.78
C GLU A 120 -16.75 8.29 9.73
N PHE A 121 -16.83 8.93 8.56
CA PHE A 121 -17.60 10.16 8.42
C PHE A 121 -19.05 9.94 8.86
N VAL A 122 -19.72 8.90 8.35
CA VAL A 122 -21.13 8.60 8.71
C VAL A 122 -21.25 8.31 10.21
N LEU A 123 -20.31 7.56 10.76
CA LEU A 123 -20.28 7.26 12.19
C LEU A 123 -20.13 8.53 13.04
N SER A 124 -19.23 9.44 12.64
CA SER A 124 -19.07 10.74 13.30
C SER A 124 -20.36 11.55 13.23
N VAL A 125 -21.05 11.59 12.09
CA VAL A 125 -22.35 12.26 11.96
C VAL A 125 -23.38 11.63 12.90
N GLU A 126 -23.49 10.29 12.93
CA GLU A 126 -24.39 9.59 13.86
C GLU A 126 -24.10 9.97 15.32
N GLN A 127 -22.82 10.07 15.70
CA GLN A 127 -22.41 10.43 17.06
C GLN A 127 -22.75 11.88 17.41
N ILE A 128 -22.51 12.83 16.49
CA ILE A 128 -22.85 14.24 16.70
C ILE A 128 -24.37 14.39 16.82
N VAL A 129 -25.15 13.74 15.96
CA VAL A 129 -26.62 13.77 16.00
C VAL A 129 -27.14 13.21 17.33
N CYS A 130 -26.67 12.02 17.73
CA CYS A 130 -27.08 11.45 19.02
C CYS A 130 -26.74 12.37 20.19
N ARG A 131 -25.54 12.96 20.20
CA ARG A 131 -25.11 13.92 21.21
C ARG A 131 -26.02 15.15 21.26
N ARG A 132 -26.32 15.77 20.12
CA ARG A 132 -27.20 16.95 20.02
C ARG A 132 -28.63 16.66 20.47
N LEU A 133 -29.05 15.40 20.44
CA LEU A 133 -30.36 14.93 20.92
C LEU A 133 -30.30 14.39 22.37
N ASN A 134 -29.19 14.58 23.10
CA ASN A 134 -28.96 14.06 24.45
C ASN A 134 -29.12 12.53 24.57
N ILE A 135 -28.68 11.80 23.54
CA ILE A 135 -28.71 10.34 23.49
C ILE A 135 -27.29 9.82 23.75
N GLU A 136 -27.07 9.36 24.96
CA GLU A 136 -25.76 8.85 25.38
C GLU A 136 -25.42 7.51 24.73
N HIS A 137 -24.15 7.37 24.30
CA HIS A 137 -23.51 6.11 23.91
C HIS A 137 -24.32 5.21 22.95
N SER A 138 -25.13 5.80 22.07
CA SER A 138 -25.96 5.09 21.11
C SER A 138 -25.56 5.40 19.66
N THR A 139 -26.12 4.65 18.72
CA THR A 139 -26.10 5.01 17.30
C THR A 139 -27.50 5.45 16.90
N LEU A 140 -27.61 6.27 15.85
CA LEU A 140 -28.89 6.76 15.38
C LEU A 140 -29.85 5.61 15.04
N THR A 141 -29.31 4.57 14.39
CA THR A 141 -30.05 3.34 14.09
C THR A 141 -30.61 2.66 15.34
N ARG A 142 -29.86 2.65 16.45
CA ARG A 142 -30.31 2.03 17.71
C ARG A 142 -31.34 2.92 18.39
N ALA A 143 -31.06 4.22 18.50
CA ALA A 143 -31.94 5.17 19.15
C ALA A 143 -33.33 5.22 18.52
N LEU A 144 -33.41 5.21 17.17
CA LEU A 144 -34.69 5.18 16.46
C LEU A 144 -35.46 3.86 16.61
N ARG A 145 -34.79 2.74 16.93
CA ARG A 145 -35.44 1.44 17.13
C ARG A 145 -35.89 1.20 18.56
N SER A 146 -35.25 1.85 19.52
CA SER A 146 -35.53 1.69 20.95
C SER A 146 -36.33 2.85 21.52
N ASP A 147 -36.96 3.67 20.66
CA ASP A 147 -37.67 4.90 21.03
C ASP A 147 -36.84 5.87 21.89
N GLY A 148 -35.51 5.83 21.74
CA GLY A 148 -34.59 6.77 22.39
C GLY A 148 -34.57 8.15 21.72
N THR A 149 -35.15 8.26 20.52
CA THR A 149 -35.45 9.51 19.81
C THR A 149 -36.55 9.26 18.80
N THR A 150 -37.26 10.31 18.39
CA THR A 150 -38.21 10.20 17.28
C THR A 150 -37.55 10.54 15.94
N TRP A 151 -38.13 10.06 14.84
CA TRP A 151 -37.71 10.49 13.50
C TRP A 151 -37.91 12.00 13.30
N ILE A 152 -38.95 12.59 13.91
CA ILE A 152 -39.24 14.02 13.80
C ILE A 152 -38.08 14.85 14.36
N ASP A 153 -37.52 14.46 15.51
CA ASP A 153 -36.40 15.16 16.12
C ASP A 153 -35.15 15.11 15.22
N VAL A 154 -34.86 13.92 14.69
CA VAL A 154 -33.72 13.69 13.78
C VAL A 154 -33.90 14.48 12.48
N ARG A 155 -35.09 14.43 11.88
CA ARG A 155 -35.43 15.15 10.66
C ARG A 155 -35.30 16.65 10.85
N THR A 156 -35.78 17.17 11.98
CA THR A 156 -35.73 18.60 12.32
C THR A 156 -34.28 19.06 12.50
N LEU A 157 -33.49 18.30 13.27
CA LEU A 157 -32.08 18.62 13.53
C LEU A 157 -31.24 18.63 12.25
N LEU A 158 -31.46 17.65 11.37
CA LEU A 158 -30.72 17.49 10.11
C LEU A 158 -31.34 18.25 8.93
N ASN A 159 -32.46 18.96 9.16
CA ASN A 159 -33.25 19.62 8.13
C ASN A 159 -33.54 18.73 6.91
N LEU A 160 -34.03 17.51 7.16
CA LEU A 160 -34.32 16.52 6.12
C LEU A 160 -35.76 16.66 5.60
N GLU A 161 -35.94 16.41 4.31
CA GLU A 161 -37.25 16.50 3.64
C GLU A 161 -38.05 15.21 3.74
N ASP A 162 -37.42 14.08 4.08
CA ASP A 162 -38.07 12.77 4.07
C ASP A 162 -39.06 12.59 5.23
N ASP A 163 -40.21 12.01 4.94
CA ASP A 163 -41.24 11.72 5.96
C ASP A 163 -40.94 10.47 6.79
N SER A 164 -40.00 9.63 6.36
CA SER A 164 -39.57 8.43 7.10
C SER A 164 -38.04 8.35 7.24
N SER A 165 -37.60 7.62 8.27
CA SER A 165 -36.18 7.38 8.55
C SER A 165 -35.53 6.37 7.61
N ASP A 166 -36.31 5.70 6.76
CA ASP A 166 -35.85 4.56 5.94
C ASP A 166 -34.72 4.96 4.99
N GLY A 167 -34.78 6.15 4.39
CA GLY A 167 -33.75 6.65 3.49
C GLY A 167 -32.39 6.79 4.18
N LEU A 168 -32.37 7.42 5.36
CA LEU A 168 -31.18 7.61 6.18
C LEU A 168 -30.64 6.29 6.72
N LEU A 169 -31.51 5.44 7.26
CA LEU A 169 -31.11 4.13 7.77
C LEU A 169 -30.59 3.21 6.64
N ALA A 170 -31.17 3.30 5.45
CA ALA A 170 -30.70 2.56 4.28
C ALA A 170 -29.32 3.05 3.82
N LEU A 171 -29.06 4.38 3.83
CA LEU A 171 -27.74 4.94 3.54
C LEU A 171 -26.68 4.44 4.55
N ILE A 172 -26.96 4.58 5.85
CA ILE A 172 -26.06 4.15 6.93
C ILE A 172 -25.76 2.65 6.79
N LYS A 173 -26.82 1.84 6.60
CA LYS A 173 -26.69 0.39 6.41
C LYS A 173 -25.85 0.08 5.19
N HIS A 174 -26.10 0.71 4.04
CA HIS A 174 -25.37 0.47 2.80
C HIS A 174 -23.86 0.72 3.00
N ILE A 175 -23.48 1.90 3.50
CA ILE A 175 -22.08 2.25 3.74
C ILE A 175 -21.43 1.27 4.73
N LYS A 176 -22.13 0.91 5.80
CA LYS A 176 -21.65 -0.07 6.78
C LYS A 176 -21.43 -1.46 6.17
N THR A 177 -22.31 -1.92 5.29
CA THR A 177 -22.18 -3.23 4.62
C THR A 177 -21.14 -3.24 3.50
N SER A 178 -20.85 -2.08 2.90
CA SER A 178 -19.81 -1.96 1.86
C SER A 178 -18.39 -2.04 2.44
N ARG A 179 -18.23 -2.00 3.76
CA ARG A 179 -16.93 -1.97 4.42
C ARG A 179 -16.12 -3.24 4.19
N LEU A 180 -14.89 -3.06 3.71
CA LEU A 180 -13.95 -4.15 3.49
C LEU A 180 -13.05 -4.28 4.72
N GLY A 181 -13.43 -5.18 5.64
CA GLY A 181 -12.68 -5.48 6.86
C GLY A 181 -13.15 -4.74 8.11
N HIS A 182 -12.38 -4.88 9.18
CA HIS A 182 -12.63 -4.22 10.47
C HIS A 182 -11.47 -3.28 10.79
N GLY A 183 -11.70 -1.97 10.67
CA GLY A 183 -10.68 -0.98 10.93
C GLY A 183 -11.19 0.45 10.73
N ARG A 184 -10.42 1.38 11.27
CA ARG A 184 -10.53 2.82 10.97
C ARG A 184 -9.66 3.11 9.76
N ALA A 185 -9.98 4.16 9.00
CA ALA A 185 -9.04 4.68 8.01
C ALA A 185 -7.76 5.14 8.71
N SER A 186 -6.63 4.88 8.06
CA SER A 186 -5.31 5.25 8.57
C SER A 186 -5.25 6.75 8.88
N PRO A 187 -4.39 7.19 9.82
CA PRO A 187 -4.22 8.60 10.13
C PRO A 187 -3.87 9.44 8.89
N THR A 188 -3.10 8.87 7.95
CA THR A 188 -2.74 9.53 6.69
C THR A 188 -3.97 9.69 5.79
N THR A 189 -4.77 8.64 5.62
CA THR A 189 -6.03 8.70 4.84
C THR A 189 -6.96 9.77 5.42
N ALA A 190 -7.14 9.78 6.74
CA ALA A 190 -8.04 10.74 7.40
C ALA A 190 -7.59 12.20 7.25
N LYS A 191 -6.27 12.47 7.32
CA LYS A 191 -5.71 13.82 7.12
C LYS A 191 -5.75 14.27 5.66
N ASN A 192 -5.69 13.34 4.71
CA ASN A 192 -5.69 13.69 3.29
C ASN A 192 -7.11 13.79 2.71
N LEU A 193 -8.11 13.25 3.39
CA LEU A 193 -9.50 13.31 2.95
C LEU A 193 -10.15 14.63 3.38
N VAL A 194 -10.14 15.61 2.49
CA VAL A 194 -10.88 16.86 2.63
C VAL A 194 -12.37 16.61 2.39
N LEU A 195 -13.20 16.89 3.40
CA LEU A 195 -14.60 16.49 3.41
C LEU A 195 -15.41 17.17 2.30
N SER A 196 -15.28 18.49 2.16
CA SER A 196 -16.02 19.34 1.21
C SER A 196 -15.83 18.95 -0.26
N LYS A 197 -14.67 18.37 -0.61
CA LYS A 197 -14.28 18.08 -2.00
C LYS A 197 -14.32 16.59 -2.32
N SER A 198 -13.86 15.75 -1.40
CA SER A 198 -13.51 14.37 -1.73
C SER A 198 -14.55 13.36 -1.27
N LEU A 199 -15.29 13.64 -0.19
CA LEU A 199 -16.12 12.63 0.46
C LEU A 199 -17.22 12.08 -0.47
N VAL A 200 -18.02 12.97 -1.07
CA VAL A 200 -19.16 12.56 -1.90
C VAL A 200 -18.70 11.84 -3.18
N PRO A 201 -17.74 12.35 -3.97
CA PRO A 201 -17.22 11.64 -5.14
C PRO A 201 -16.65 10.26 -4.79
N LEU A 202 -15.87 10.17 -3.70
CA LEU A 202 -15.28 8.89 -3.28
C LEU A 202 -16.36 7.90 -2.86
N ALA A 203 -17.42 8.35 -2.18
CA ALA A 203 -18.53 7.48 -1.77
C ALA A 203 -19.36 6.99 -2.96
N GLU A 204 -19.60 7.85 -3.95
CA GLU A 204 -20.27 7.47 -5.20
C GLU A 204 -19.48 6.38 -5.94
N GLU A 205 -18.17 6.57 -6.10
CA GLU A 205 -17.28 5.62 -6.79
C GLU A 205 -17.10 4.30 -6.03
N ASN A 206 -16.90 4.36 -4.71
CA ASN A 206 -16.45 3.19 -3.94
C ASN A 206 -17.58 2.42 -3.25
N CYS A 207 -18.69 3.07 -2.92
CA CYS A 207 -19.81 2.46 -2.20
C CYS A 207 -21.02 2.15 -3.09
N SER A 208 -20.98 2.47 -4.40
CA SER A 208 -22.10 2.20 -5.34
C SER A 208 -23.43 2.78 -4.86
N LEU A 209 -23.39 4.00 -4.33
CA LEU A 209 -24.57 4.67 -3.79
C LEU A 209 -25.57 5.04 -4.90
N THR A 210 -26.86 4.91 -4.61
CA THR A 210 -27.91 5.42 -5.51
C THR A 210 -27.91 6.95 -5.55
N PRO A 211 -28.46 7.59 -6.60
CA PRO A 211 -28.54 9.06 -6.66
C PRO A 211 -29.22 9.70 -5.43
N LYS A 212 -30.25 9.03 -4.89
CA LYS A 212 -30.93 9.46 -3.65
C LYS A 212 -30.00 9.40 -2.43
N GLN A 213 -29.22 8.32 -2.32
CA GLN A 213 -28.23 8.16 -1.26
C GLN A 213 -27.09 9.18 -1.36
N VAL A 214 -26.64 9.50 -2.57
CA VAL A 214 -25.65 10.56 -2.82
C VAL A 214 -26.19 11.93 -2.41
N ALA A 215 -27.44 12.25 -2.77
CA ALA A 215 -28.08 13.49 -2.36
C ALA A 215 -28.20 13.61 -0.83
N LEU A 216 -28.58 12.52 -0.15
CA LEU A 216 -28.67 12.48 1.30
C LEU A 216 -27.28 12.61 1.96
N LEU A 217 -26.26 11.92 1.45
CA LEU A 217 -24.88 12.05 1.93
C LEU A 217 -24.37 13.50 1.79
N ARG A 218 -24.73 14.18 0.69
CA ARG A 218 -24.41 15.60 0.50
C ARG A 218 -25.09 16.48 1.55
N LYS A 219 -26.38 16.26 1.84
CA LYS A 219 -27.08 16.98 2.93
C LYS A 219 -26.41 16.78 4.30
N LEU A 220 -26.00 15.55 4.61
CA LEU A 220 -25.27 15.25 5.86
C LEU A 220 -23.92 15.95 5.90
N LEU A 221 -23.20 15.96 4.76
CA LEU A 221 -21.94 16.70 4.65
C LEU A 221 -22.18 18.18 4.89
N ASP A 222 -23.09 18.81 4.13
CA ASP A 222 -23.41 20.24 4.23
C ASP A 222 -23.78 20.64 5.66
N TRP A 223 -24.53 19.79 6.37
CA TRP A 223 -24.86 19.99 7.78
C TRP A 223 -23.63 19.97 8.70
N VAL A 224 -22.70 19.03 8.51
CA VAL A 224 -21.46 18.96 9.32
C VAL A 224 -20.48 20.06 8.95
N VAL A 225 -20.26 20.35 7.66
CA VAL A 225 -19.29 21.38 7.24
C VAL A 225 -19.77 22.79 7.50
N HIS A 226 -21.05 23.03 7.77
CA HIS A 226 -21.49 24.35 8.24
C HIS A 226 -20.69 24.82 9.47
N ASP A 227 -20.30 23.88 10.34
CA ASP A 227 -19.53 24.16 11.55
C ASP A 227 -18.02 23.95 11.36
N LEU A 228 -17.55 23.61 10.15
CA LEU A 228 -16.14 23.31 9.86
C LEU A 228 -15.57 24.23 8.76
N SER A 229 -14.24 24.35 8.72
CA SER A 229 -13.55 25.01 7.60
C SER A 229 -13.77 24.26 6.29
N GLU A 230 -13.75 24.95 5.14
CA GLU A 230 -13.76 24.32 3.82
C GLU A 230 -12.60 23.34 3.61
N SER A 231 -11.48 23.57 4.30
CA SER A 231 -10.30 22.69 4.28
C SER A 231 -10.37 21.54 5.28
N ALA A 232 -11.47 21.41 6.02
CA ALA A 232 -11.59 20.40 7.08
C ALA A 232 -11.50 18.99 6.50
N THR A 233 -10.74 18.19 7.23
CA THR A 233 -10.43 16.81 6.90
C THR A 233 -11.25 15.88 7.79
N LEU A 234 -11.28 14.59 7.45
CA LEU A 234 -11.87 13.59 8.33
C LEU A 234 -11.17 13.56 9.70
N ALA A 235 -9.88 13.86 9.77
CA ALA A 235 -9.15 13.94 11.03
C ALA A 235 -9.69 15.07 11.93
N ASP A 236 -10.03 16.23 11.35
CA ASP A 236 -10.58 17.36 12.10
C ASP A 236 -11.96 17.04 12.66
N LEU A 237 -12.81 16.37 11.86
CA LEU A 237 -14.12 15.90 12.31
C LEU A 237 -14.01 14.91 13.47
N ARG A 238 -13.04 13.99 13.43
CA ARG A 238 -12.80 13.04 14.53
C ARG A 238 -12.44 13.77 15.82
N LEU A 239 -11.56 14.78 15.73
CA LEU A 239 -11.18 15.59 16.89
C LEU A 239 -12.39 16.34 17.46
N ALA A 240 -13.20 16.98 16.60
CA ALA A 240 -14.41 17.67 17.04
C ALA A 240 -15.39 16.73 17.77
N VAL A 241 -15.53 15.49 17.28
CA VAL A 241 -16.34 14.47 17.97
C VAL A 241 -15.73 14.09 19.33
N GLU A 242 -14.42 13.88 19.40
CA GLU A 242 -13.74 13.55 20.66
C GLU A 242 -13.87 14.67 21.70
N GLU A 243 -13.73 15.93 21.29
CA GLU A 243 -13.93 17.10 22.14
C GLU A 243 -15.36 17.16 22.68
N LEU A 244 -16.36 16.97 21.81
CA LEU A 244 -17.77 16.85 22.22
C LEU A 244 -18.00 15.71 23.21
N MET A 245 -17.18 14.65 23.18
CA MET A 245 -17.28 13.54 24.13
C MET A 245 -16.64 13.81 25.49
N VAL A 246 -15.60 14.63 25.55
CA VAL A 246 -14.88 14.96 26.79
C VAL A 246 -15.63 16.03 27.59
N LEU A 247 -16.26 17.00 26.93
CA LEU A 247 -16.98 18.10 27.58
C LEU A 247 -18.11 17.64 28.52
N ASP A 248 -18.82 16.56 28.21
CA ASP A 248 -19.84 15.99 29.12
C ASP A 248 -19.23 15.44 30.41
N SER A 249 -18.08 14.75 30.31
CA SER A 249 -17.46 14.12 31.48
C SER A 249 -16.94 15.12 32.52
N CYS A 250 -16.69 16.37 32.12
CA CYS A 250 -16.27 17.43 33.01
C CYS A 250 -17.45 18.13 33.70
N LEU A 251 -18.63 18.18 33.09
CA LEU A 251 -19.81 18.84 33.67
C LEU A 251 -20.47 18.03 34.80
N ASP A 252 -20.33 16.70 34.77
CA ASP A 252 -20.80 15.83 35.85
C ASP A 252 -19.90 15.84 37.09
N SER A 253 -18.70 16.44 37.01
CA SER A 253 -17.73 16.43 38.11
C SER A 253 -17.85 17.60 39.09
N ASP A 254 -18.60 18.66 38.73
CA ASP A 254 -18.63 19.93 39.47
C ASP A 254 -19.88 20.14 40.35
N LEU A 255 -20.78 19.14 40.45
CA LEU A 255 -22.03 19.23 41.22
C LEU A 255 -22.02 18.60 42.62
N ASP A 256 -20.87 18.07 43.07
CA ASP A 256 -20.66 17.62 44.46
C ASP A 256 -19.72 18.56 45.22
N SER A 257 -20.14 19.82 45.39
CA SER A 257 -19.60 20.66 46.48
C SER A 257 -20.59 20.64 47.66
N PRO A 258 -20.24 20.02 48.80
CA PRO A 258 -21.09 20.09 49.98
C PRO A 258 -21.13 21.53 50.47
N LEU A 259 -22.34 22.09 50.54
CA LEU A 259 -22.64 23.30 51.31
C LEU A 259 -22.11 23.08 52.73
N SER A 260 -20.94 23.65 53.03
CA SER A 260 -20.47 23.79 54.39
C SER A 260 -21.32 24.87 55.04
N GLU A 261 -22.37 24.43 55.74
CA GLU A 261 -23.09 25.25 56.71
C GLU A 261 -22.06 25.88 57.65
N SER A 262 -21.92 27.20 57.52
CA SER A 262 -21.12 27.99 58.42
C SER A 262 -21.93 28.12 59.71
N SER A 263 -21.60 27.29 60.70
CA SER A 263 -21.90 27.57 62.09
C SER A 263 -21.22 28.88 62.47
N LEU A 264 -22.02 29.92 62.71
CA LEU A 264 -21.65 31.08 63.53
C LEU A 264 -22.92 31.88 63.89
N PHE A 265 -23.45 31.54 65.07
CA PHE A 265 -24.05 32.35 66.14
C PHE A 265 -25.29 31.69 66.75
#